data_AF-L1LAX8-F1
#
_entry.id   AF-L1LAX8-F1
#
_cell.length_a   1.000
_cell.length_b   1.000
_cell.length_c   1.000
_cell.angle_alpha   90.00
_cell.angle_beta   90.00
_cell.angle_gamma   90.00
#
_symmetry.space_group_name_H-M   'P 1'
#
loop_
_entity.id
_entity.type
_entity.pdbx_description
1 polymer ?
#
loop_
_entity_poly.entity_id
_entity_poly.type
_entity_poly.pdbx_seq_one_letter_code
_entity_poly.pdbx_strand_id
1 'polypeptide(L)'
;MTLLKRVLILLLILIGLAAIIVPVVILSLGNKFERKSSRETIDLDLSGKVPEGIRVGRYNSLYDAIQYSVDEAFEDYYRIGNVRDGREIVVIDRVGDADKTVIFIKYDDGTRYILVYIVDLANAYGDEDDDQNAQERDNETCRLNRISLEFIKKKDEPCYSRIEREPILLDLTEEVPSYINLFQMDSQNYIYTIEFCDSFSLYIGTVKYGENLVEENEGDIIQKAVIVDKNGVYPKIKTITYQTDGMQLERKYEFIDEEFKRVDEQIKDFVFTGLF
;
A
#
# COMPACT_ATOMS: atom_id res chain seq x y z
N MET A 1 9.10 52.66 29.11
CA MET A 1 8.55 51.67 30.07
C MET A 1 7.13 51.20 29.77
N THR A 2 6.24 52.04 29.25
CA THR A 2 4.84 51.66 28.93
C THR A 2 4.71 50.58 27.85
N LEU A 3 5.57 50.62 26.83
CA LEU A 3 5.56 49.65 25.72
C LEU A 3 6.01 48.25 26.18
N LEU A 4 7.09 48.18 26.97
CA LEU A 4 7.58 46.92 27.57
C LEU A 4 6.52 46.27 28.46
N LYS A 5 5.79 47.06 29.28
CA LYS A 5 4.70 46.55 30.13
C LYS A 5 3.55 45.95 29.31
N ARG A 6 3.20 46.55 28.16
CA ARG A 6 2.15 46.04 27.26
C ARG A 6 2.56 44.73 26.60
N VAL A 7 3.81 44.62 26.15
CA VAL A 7 4.36 43.39 25.57
C VAL A 7 4.34 42.26 26.61
N LEU A 8 4.76 42.54 27.85
CA LEU A 8 4.81 41.54 28.91
C LEU A 8 3.42 41.04 29.33
N ILE A 9 2.41 41.92 29.34
CA ILE A 9 1.01 41.54 29.59
C ILE A 9 0.48 40.64 28.47
N LEU A 10 0.72 40.97 27.20
CA LEU A 10 0.28 40.14 26.07
C LEU A 10 0.92 38.75 26.09
N LEU A 11 2.20 38.67 26.45
CA LEU A 11 2.93 37.40 26.54
C LEU A 11 2.37 36.50 27.65
N LEU A 12 2.03 37.07 28.81
CA LEU A 12 1.37 36.33 29.90
C LEU A 12 -0.04 35.84 29.50
N ILE A 13 -0.81 36.63 28.75
CA ILE A 13 -2.12 36.20 28.23
C ILE A 13 -1.95 35.04 27.25
N LEU A 14 -0.95 35.09 26.37
CA LEU A 14 -0.66 34.04 25.39
C LEU A 14 -0.24 32.73 26.07
N ILE A 15 0.61 32.80 27.11
CA ILE A 15 0.99 31.65 27.93
C ILE A 15 -0.23 31.07 28.65
N GLY A 16 -1.08 31.92 29.24
CA GLY A 16 -2.30 31.48 29.91
C GLY A 16 -3.29 30.80 28.96
N LEU A 17 -3.48 31.34 27.76
CA LEU A 17 -4.31 30.71 26.73
C LEU A 17 -3.73 29.38 26.24
N ALA A 18 -2.42 29.32 25.99
CA ALA A 18 -1.76 28.08 25.60
C ALA A 18 -1.88 27.00 26.69
N ALA A 19 -1.70 27.37 27.96
CA ALA A 19 -1.81 26.44 29.10
C ALA A 19 -3.22 25.88 29.30
N ILE A 20 -4.27 26.53 28.76
CA ILE A 20 -5.65 26.04 28.81
C ILE A 20 -6.01 25.26 27.54
N ILE A 21 -5.66 25.79 26.36
CA ILE A 21 -6.04 25.19 25.08
C ILE A 21 -5.26 23.89 24.84
N VAL A 22 -3.96 23.87 25.14
CA VAL A 22 -3.10 22.72 24.84
C VAL A 22 -3.57 21.45 25.58
N PRO A 23 -3.85 21.46 26.90
CA PRO A 23 -4.36 20.27 27.58
C PRO A 23 -5.73 19.82 27.06
N VAL A 24 -6.62 20.74 26.70
CA VAL A 24 -7.95 20.37 26.14
C VAL A 24 -7.79 19.70 24.77
N VAL A 25 -6.89 20.21 23.93
CA VAL A 25 -6.58 19.60 22.63
C VAL A 25 -5.88 18.25 22.83
N ILE A 26 -4.91 18.14 23.74
CA ILE A 26 -4.23 16.89 24.06
C ILE A 26 -5.21 15.85 24.60
N LEU A 27 -6.09 16.21 25.54
CA LEU A 27 -7.12 15.31 26.08
C LEU A 27 -8.15 14.90 25.00
N SER A 28 -8.49 15.82 24.10
CA SER A 28 -9.37 15.52 22.97
C SER A 28 -8.72 14.60 21.93
N LEU A 29 -7.39 14.62 21.81
CA LEU A 29 -6.64 13.76 20.89
C LEU A 29 -6.33 12.39 21.51
N GLY A 30 -6.00 12.33 22.80
CA GLY A 30 -5.68 11.09 23.53
C GLY A 30 -6.85 10.09 23.53
N ASN A 31 -8.08 10.56 23.74
CA ASN A 31 -9.26 9.69 23.77
C ASN A 31 -9.66 9.09 22.40
N LYS A 32 -9.11 9.57 21.28
CA LYS A 32 -9.43 9.00 19.96
C LYS A 32 -8.71 7.67 19.69
N PHE A 33 -7.59 7.41 20.35
CA PHE A 33 -6.80 6.21 20.09
C PHE A 33 -7.27 4.99 20.89
N GLU A 34 -7.63 5.13 22.16
CA GLU A 34 -8.09 3.99 22.99
C GLU A 34 -9.39 3.32 22.52
N ARG A 35 -10.22 3.99 21.70
CA ARG A 35 -11.54 3.48 21.32
C ARG A 35 -11.57 2.49 20.14
N LYS A 36 -10.53 2.46 19.30
CA LYS A 36 -10.62 1.75 18.00
C LYS A 36 -10.66 0.22 18.10
N SER A 37 -10.21 -0.38 19.20
CA SER A 37 -10.22 -1.85 19.38
C SER A 37 -11.60 -2.42 19.73
N SER A 38 -12.61 -1.58 20.02
CA SER A 38 -13.95 -2.01 20.45
C SER A 38 -15.03 -1.96 19.37
N ARG A 39 -14.66 -1.68 18.11
CA ARG A 39 -15.62 -1.54 17.00
C ARG A 39 -16.32 -2.87 16.70
N GLU A 40 -17.64 -2.80 16.48
CA GLU A 40 -18.46 -3.94 16.08
C GLU A 40 -18.09 -4.39 14.67
N THR A 41 -18.09 -5.70 14.44
CA THR A 41 -17.70 -6.28 13.15
C THR A 41 -18.89 -6.44 12.22
N ILE A 42 -18.72 -6.01 10.99
CA ILE A 42 -19.67 -6.25 9.90
C ILE A 42 -19.07 -7.31 8.98
N ASP A 43 -19.68 -8.48 8.92
CA ASP A 43 -19.28 -9.49 7.94
C ASP A 43 -19.67 -9.06 6.52
N LEU A 44 -18.69 -9.08 5.61
CA LEU A 44 -18.87 -8.70 4.21
C LEU A 44 -19.00 -9.95 3.33
N ASP A 45 -20.14 -10.09 2.64
CA ASP A 45 -20.32 -11.07 1.55
C ASP A 45 -20.27 -10.36 0.19
N LEU A 46 -19.21 -10.64 -0.56
CA LEU A 46 -18.93 -10.06 -1.87
C LEU A 46 -19.94 -10.47 -2.96
N SER A 47 -20.65 -11.58 -2.75
CA SER A 47 -21.70 -12.07 -3.67
C SER A 47 -23.11 -11.65 -3.26
N GLY A 48 -23.24 -11.13 -2.04
CA GLY A 48 -24.52 -10.91 -1.38
C GLY A 48 -25.01 -9.47 -1.48
N LYS A 49 -26.01 -9.17 -0.64
CA LYS A 49 -26.43 -7.80 -0.41
C LYS A 49 -25.41 -7.10 0.48
N VAL A 50 -24.94 -5.92 0.05
CA VAL A 50 -24.04 -5.09 0.85
C VAL A 50 -24.73 -4.68 2.17
N PRO A 51 -24.12 -4.96 3.33
CA PRO A 51 -24.66 -4.55 4.63
C PRO A 51 -24.75 -3.01 4.78
N GLU A 52 -25.60 -2.55 5.69
CA GLU A 52 -25.61 -1.16 6.11
C GLU A 52 -24.27 -0.79 6.78
N GLY A 53 -23.80 0.44 6.57
CA GLY A 53 -22.51 0.90 7.08
C GLY A 53 -21.30 0.51 6.23
N ILE A 54 -21.49 -0.27 5.15
CA ILE A 54 -20.44 -0.52 4.15
C ILE A 54 -20.64 0.40 2.96
N ARG A 55 -19.61 1.19 2.66
CA ARG A 55 -19.52 2.01 1.45
C ARG A 55 -18.96 1.17 0.30
N VAL A 56 -19.58 1.33 -0.86
CA VAL A 56 -19.14 0.72 -2.11
C VAL A 56 -18.59 1.81 -3.02
N GLY A 57 -17.30 1.72 -3.34
CA GLY A 57 -16.64 2.57 -4.32
C GLY A 57 -16.39 1.79 -5.61
N ARG A 58 -16.57 2.43 -6.76
CA ARG A 58 -15.92 1.94 -7.98
C ARG A 58 -14.46 2.30 -7.90
N TYR A 59 -13.62 1.31 -8.17
CA TYR A 59 -12.19 1.48 -8.16
C TYR A 59 -11.72 1.78 -9.59
N ASN A 60 -10.91 2.83 -9.77
CA ASN A 60 -10.46 3.26 -11.10
C ASN A 60 -9.44 2.26 -11.66
N SER A 61 -9.95 1.16 -12.21
CA SER A 61 -9.16 0.14 -12.88
C SER A 61 -9.73 -0.17 -14.27
N LEU A 62 -8.94 -0.81 -15.12
CA LEU A 62 -9.41 -1.30 -16.42
C LEU A 62 -10.53 -2.35 -16.30
N TYR A 63 -10.62 -3.01 -15.15
CA TYR A 63 -11.60 -4.05 -14.85
C TYR A 63 -12.71 -3.52 -13.94
N ASP A 64 -13.81 -4.27 -13.83
CA ASP A 64 -14.89 -3.99 -12.88
C ASP A 64 -14.41 -4.29 -11.45
N ALA A 65 -13.67 -3.33 -10.90
CA ALA A 65 -13.09 -3.38 -9.57
C ALA A 65 -13.99 -2.61 -8.60
N ILE A 66 -14.41 -3.31 -7.55
CA ILE A 66 -15.29 -2.79 -6.52
C ILE A 66 -14.52 -2.74 -5.21
N GLN A 67 -14.45 -1.55 -4.61
CA GLN A 67 -13.89 -1.34 -3.29
C GLN A 67 -15.00 -1.31 -2.25
N TYR A 68 -14.78 -2.05 -1.17
CA TYR A 68 -15.61 -2.05 0.03
C TYR A 68 -14.80 -1.49 1.18
N SER A 69 -15.35 -0.50 1.85
CA SER A 69 -14.84 0.07 3.09
C SER A 69 -16.01 0.32 4.05
N VAL A 70 -15.73 0.53 5.33
CA VAL A 70 -16.74 1.11 6.20
C VAL A 70 -17.06 2.53 5.70
N ASP A 71 -18.32 2.91 5.76
CA ASP A 71 -18.76 4.26 5.44
C ASP A 71 -18.29 5.23 6.54
N GLU A 72 -17.87 6.43 6.15
CA GLU A 72 -17.29 7.44 7.06
C GLU A 72 -18.19 7.75 8.25
N ALA A 73 -19.52 7.72 8.08
CA ALA A 73 -20.47 7.95 9.18
C ALA A 73 -20.49 6.82 10.24
N PHE A 74 -19.93 5.67 9.89
CA PHE A 74 -19.93 4.43 10.69
C PHE A 74 -18.53 4.01 11.13
N GLU A 75 -17.46 4.63 10.63
CA GLU A 75 -16.06 4.26 10.90
C GLU A 75 -15.71 4.26 12.39
N ASP A 76 -16.31 5.13 13.21
CA ASP A 76 -16.05 5.17 14.66
C ASP A 76 -16.64 3.96 15.41
N TYR A 77 -17.62 3.27 14.83
CA TYR A 77 -18.41 2.22 15.50
C TYR A 77 -18.20 0.84 14.91
N TYR A 78 -17.89 0.78 13.61
CA TYR A 78 -17.84 -0.46 12.85
C TYR A 78 -16.51 -0.68 12.15
N ARG A 79 -16.18 -1.95 11.93
CA ARG A 79 -15.07 -2.41 11.08
C ARG A 79 -15.52 -3.60 10.26
N ILE A 80 -14.85 -3.86 9.13
CA ILE A 80 -15.10 -5.08 8.35
C ILE A 80 -14.55 -6.29 9.10
N GLY A 81 -15.43 -7.26 9.38
CA GLY A 81 -15.15 -8.53 10.03
C GLY A 81 -14.67 -9.60 9.05
N ASN A 82 -15.40 -10.71 8.95
CA ASN A 82 -15.07 -11.76 7.99
C ASN A 82 -15.38 -11.29 6.56
N VAL A 83 -14.56 -11.70 5.61
CA VAL A 83 -14.77 -11.47 4.18
C VAL A 83 -15.09 -12.81 3.52
N ARG A 84 -16.24 -12.91 2.86
CA ARG A 84 -16.71 -14.12 2.17
C ARG A 84 -17.16 -13.83 0.74
N ASP A 85 -17.10 -14.85 -0.10
CA ASP A 85 -17.75 -14.89 -1.41
C ASP A 85 -18.79 -16.02 -1.40
N GLY A 86 -20.03 -15.65 -1.04
CA GLY A 86 -21.12 -16.59 -0.84
C GLY A 86 -20.91 -17.45 0.39
N ARG A 87 -20.64 -18.75 0.18
CA ARG A 87 -20.41 -19.72 1.27
C ARG A 87 -18.95 -19.85 1.68
N GLU A 88 -18.05 -19.30 0.87
CA GLU A 88 -16.62 -19.45 1.08
C GLU A 88 -16.08 -18.26 1.88
N ILE A 89 -15.48 -18.53 3.04
CA ILE A 89 -14.80 -17.50 3.83
C ILE A 89 -13.39 -17.34 3.25
N VAL A 90 -13.08 -16.14 2.76
CA VAL A 90 -11.80 -15.80 2.15
C VAL A 90 -10.83 -15.27 3.19
N VAL A 91 -11.30 -14.38 4.08
CA VAL A 91 -10.53 -13.84 5.19
C VAL A 91 -11.34 -13.93 6.48
N ILE A 92 -10.75 -14.53 7.50
CA ILE A 92 -11.31 -14.63 8.85
C ILE A 92 -10.91 -13.38 9.64
N ASP A 93 -11.87 -12.82 10.38
CA ASP A 93 -11.60 -11.71 11.29
C ASP A 93 -10.65 -12.09 12.42
N ARG A 94 -9.66 -11.24 12.71
CA ARG A 94 -8.73 -11.46 13.82
C ARG A 94 -8.90 -10.40 14.90
N VAL A 95 -8.64 -10.81 16.13
CA VAL A 95 -8.49 -9.88 17.25
C VAL A 95 -7.24 -9.04 17.00
N GLY A 96 -7.40 -7.71 16.93
CA GLY A 96 -6.30 -6.77 16.64
C GLY A 96 -6.42 -6.09 15.27
N ASP A 97 -7.15 -6.69 14.31
CA ASP A 97 -7.46 -6.07 13.03
C ASP A 97 -8.28 -4.80 13.29
N ALA A 98 -7.67 -3.63 13.13
CA ALA A 98 -8.36 -2.40 13.40
C ALA A 98 -9.32 -2.10 12.26
N ASP A 99 -8.85 -2.13 11.03
CA ASP A 99 -9.65 -1.83 9.85
C ASP A 99 -9.34 -2.77 8.69
N LYS A 100 -10.32 -2.96 7.80
CA LYS A 100 -10.09 -3.64 6.53
C LYS A 100 -10.70 -2.85 5.37
N THR A 101 -9.98 -2.81 4.27
CA THR A 101 -10.50 -2.41 2.96
C THR A 101 -10.40 -3.60 2.02
N VAL A 102 -11.48 -3.92 1.33
CA VAL A 102 -11.55 -5.07 0.41
C VAL A 102 -11.72 -4.56 -1.00
N ILE A 103 -10.84 -4.96 -1.91
CA ILE A 103 -10.96 -4.73 -3.34
C ILE A 103 -11.29 -6.08 -3.99
N PHE A 104 -12.40 -6.13 -4.71
CA PHE A 104 -12.85 -7.28 -5.47
C PHE A 104 -12.80 -6.97 -6.96
N ILE A 105 -12.14 -7.82 -7.72
CA ILE A 105 -12.02 -7.69 -9.18
C ILE A 105 -12.55 -8.97 -9.81
N LYS A 106 -13.41 -8.81 -10.82
CA LYS A 106 -13.88 -9.91 -11.66
C LYS A 106 -13.40 -9.69 -13.09
N TYR A 107 -12.65 -10.66 -13.60
CA TYR A 107 -12.15 -10.67 -14.97
C TYR A 107 -13.16 -11.30 -15.92
N ASP A 108 -13.01 -11.02 -17.21
CA ASP A 108 -13.91 -11.47 -18.27
C ASP A 108 -13.89 -13.00 -18.47
N ASP A 109 -12.76 -13.65 -18.17
CA ASP A 109 -12.60 -15.09 -18.20
C ASP A 109 -13.32 -15.81 -17.04
N GLY A 110 -13.84 -15.06 -16.07
CA GLY A 110 -14.49 -15.56 -14.86
C GLY A 110 -13.56 -15.68 -13.66
N THR A 111 -12.27 -15.38 -13.81
CA THR A 111 -11.31 -15.28 -12.71
C THR A 111 -11.74 -14.18 -11.75
N ARG A 112 -11.61 -14.46 -10.44
CA ARG A 112 -11.90 -13.52 -9.38
C ARG A 112 -10.65 -13.27 -8.57
N TYR A 113 -10.39 -12.00 -8.27
CA TYR A 113 -9.28 -11.58 -7.45
C TYR A 113 -9.80 -10.75 -6.27
N ILE A 114 -9.26 -11.03 -5.09
CA ILE A 114 -9.58 -10.31 -3.86
C ILE A 114 -8.27 -9.82 -3.25
N LEU A 115 -8.23 -8.53 -2.98
CA LEU A 115 -7.17 -7.88 -2.23
C LEU A 115 -7.76 -7.29 -0.95
N VAL A 116 -7.20 -7.68 0.19
CA VAL A 116 -7.64 -7.21 1.51
C VAL A 116 -6.49 -6.45 2.15
N TYR A 117 -6.67 -5.15 2.33
CA TYR A 117 -5.79 -4.32 3.14
C TYR A 117 -6.26 -4.33 4.57
N ILE A 118 -5.39 -4.71 5.49
CA ILE A 118 -5.63 -4.77 6.93
C ILE A 118 -4.73 -3.76 7.61
N VAL A 119 -5.32 -2.90 8.44
CA VAL A 119 -4.59 -2.04 9.35
C VAL A 119 -4.56 -2.73 10.71
N ASP A 120 -3.38 -3.17 11.13
CA ASP A 120 -3.18 -3.84 12.42
C ASP A 120 -2.71 -2.82 13.46
N LEU A 121 -3.46 -2.71 14.57
CA LEU A 121 -3.11 -1.85 15.71
C LEU A 121 -2.42 -2.61 16.84
N ALA A 122 -2.27 -3.94 16.76
CA ALA A 122 -1.69 -4.74 17.84
C ALA A 122 -0.27 -4.29 18.22
N ASN A 123 0.51 -3.78 17.26
CA ASN A 123 1.86 -3.27 17.50
C ASN A 123 1.91 -1.76 17.84
N ALA A 124 0.79 -1.03 17.77
CA ALA A 124 0.76 0.38 18.12
C ALA A 124 0.83 0.60 19.65
N TYR A 125 0.35 -0.39 20.41
CA TYR A 125 0.49 -0.45 21.85
C TYR A 125 1.71 -1.31 22.19
N GLY A 126 2.91 -0.76 21.94
CA GLY A 126 4.12 -1.39 22.48
C GLY A 126 3.97 -1.56 23.98
N ASP A 127 4.29 -2.74 24.51
CA ASP A 127 4.22 -3.05 25.94
C ASP A 127 4.73 -1.85 26.77
N GLU A 128 3.85 -1.25 27.56
CA GLU A 128 4.13 -0.07 28.38
C GLU A 128 5.19 -0.31 29.47
N ASP A 129 5.71 -1.54 29.57
CA ASP A 129 6.58 -1.98 30.66
C ASP A 129 8.10 -1.74 30.45
N ASP A 130 8.55 -1.18 29.31
CA ASP A 130 9.98 -0.89 29.05
C ASP A 130 10.29 0.63 28.98
N ASP A 131 9.91 1.32 30.05
CA ASP A 131 9.80 2.78 30.19
C ASP A 131 11.13 3.52 30.49
N GLN A 132 12.23 3.22 29.78
CA GLN A 132 13.48 4.00 29.96
C GLN A 132 14.06 4.65 28.70
N ASN A 133 13.52 4.39 27.51
CA ASN A 133 14.00 5.01 26.26
C ASN A 133 12.89 5.71 25.44
N ALA A 134 11.84 6.22 26.11
CA ALA A 134 10.71 6.88 25.46
C ALA A 134 11.07 8.22 24.78
N GLN A 135 12.17 8.86 25.16
CA GLN A 135 12.46 10.25 24.76
C GLN A 135 13.10 10.39 23.35
N GLU A 136 13.54 9.30 22.71
CA GLU A 136 14.05 9.34 21.33
C GLU A 136 13.01 8.92 20.27
N ARG A 137 11.81 8.49 20.68
CA ARG A 137 10.75 8.01 19.75
C ARG A 137 9.81 9.09 19.20
N ASP A 138 9.94 10.34 19.64
CA ASP A 138 9.00 11.43 19.28
C ASP A 138 8.97 11.80 17.78
N ASN A 139 9.92 11.32 16.97
CA ASN A 139 9.92 11.57 15.52
C ASN A 139 9.66 10.32 14.67
N GLU A 140 9.55 9.13 15.26
CA GLU A 140 9.21 7.92 14.51
C GLU A 140 7.69 7.82 14.47
N THR A 141 7.11 8.47 13.48
CA THR A 141 5.67 8.44 13.19
C THR A 141 5.19 7.00 13.31
N CYS A 142 4.26 6.72 14.24
CA CYS A 142 3.71 5.38 14.46
C CYS A 142 3.35 4.74 13.11
N ARG A 143 4.23 3.89 12.59
CA ARG A 143 4.01 3.22 11.32
C ARG A 143 2.93 2.18 11.57
N LEU A 144 1.70 2.54 11.22
CA LEU A 144 0.59 1.61 11.20
C LEU A 144 1.04 0.39 10.40
N ASN A 145 1.03 -0.79 11.03
CA ASN A 145 1.39 -2.01 10.35
C ASN A 145 0.27 -2.32 9.36
N ARG A 146 0.60 -2.24 8.06
CA ARG A 146 -0.34 -2.52 6.98
C ARG A 146 0.01 -3.87 6.40
N ILE A 147 -0.95 -4.78 6.43
CA ILE A 147 -0.82 -6.10 5.86
C ILE A 147 -1.75 -6.16 4.66
N SER A 148 -1.25 -6.57 3.50
CA SER A 148 -2.10 -6.95 2.37
C SER A 148 -2.17 -8.47 2.24
N LEU A 149 -3.38 -8.95 1.94
CA LEU A 149 -3.62 -10.35 1.62
C LEU A 149 -4.27 -10.42 0.24
N GLU A 150 -3.71 -11.26 -0.62
CA GLU A 150 -4.16 -11.44 -2.00
C GLU A 150 -4.65 -12.87 -2.21
N PHE A 151 -5.81 -12.97 -2.86
CA PHE A 151 -6.45 -14.24 -3.17
C PHE A 151 -6.95 -14.26 -4.60
N ILE A 152 -6.83 -15.42 -5.25
CA ILE A 152 -7.33 -15.65 -6.60
C ILE A 152 -8.15 -16.93 -6.65
N LYS A 153 -9.22 -16.88 -7.44
CA LYS A 153 -10.00 -18.05 -7.83
C LYS A 153 -10.14 -18.02 -9.35
N LYS A 154 -9.39 -18.86 -10.05
CA LYS A 154 -9.48 -18.95 -11.51
C LYS A 154 -10.83 -19.55 -11.91
N LYS A 155 -11.16 -19.40 -13.19
CA LYS A 155 -12.31 -20.08 -13.77
C LYS A 155 -12.22 -21.58 -13.49
N ASP A 156 -13.34 -22.16 -13.05
CA ASP A 156 -13.49 -23.59 -12.74
C ASP A 156 -12.72 -24.09 -11.49
N GLU A 157 -12.01 -23.22 -10.76
CA GLU A 157 -11.43 -23.59 -9.47
C GLU A 157 -12.49 -23.62 -8.36
N PRO A 158 -12.45 -24.62 -7.46
CA PRO A 158 -13.48 -24.79 -6.43
C PRO A 158 -13.37 -23.76 -5.30
N CYS A 159 -12.18 -23.25 -5.03
CA CYS A 159 -11.87 -22.37 -3.90
C CYS A 159 -10.84 -21.30 -4.28
N TYR A 160 -10.77 -20.23 -3.49
CA TYR A 160 -9.69 -19.25 -3.54
C TYR A 160 -8.38 -19.87 -3.07
N SER A 161 -7.30 -19.46 -3.71
CA SER A 161 -5.92 -19.70 -3.28
C SER A 161 -5.26 -18.39 -2.91
N ARG A 162 -4.36 -18.42 -1.92
CA ARG A 162 -3.53 -17.26 -1.58
C ARG A 162 -2.48 -17.08 -2.69
N ILE A 163 -2.29 -15.83 -3.11
CA ILE A 163 -1.24 -15.51 -4.08
C ILE A 163 0.11 -15.45 -3.35
N GLU A 164 1.07 -16.21 -3.89
CA GLU A 164 2.48 -16.16 -3.53
C GLU A 164 3.25 -15.99 -4.84
N ARG A 165 4.07 -14.93 -4.93
CA ARG A 165 4.81 -14.60 -6.16
C ARG A 165 6.29 -14.86 -5.98
N GLU A 166 6.92 -15.37 -7.02
CA GLU A 166 8.36 -15.57 -7.09
C GLU A 166 9.05 -14.39 -7.80
N PRO A 167 10.15 -13.85 -7.25
CA PRO A 167 10.95 -12.86 -7.95
C PRO A 167 11.66 -13.49 -9.14
N ILE A 168 11.59 -12.82 -10.29
CA ILE A 168 12.43 -13.14 -11.43
C ILE A 168 13.59 -12.15 -11.56
N LEU A 169 14.65 -12.61 -12.23
CA LEU A 169 15.71 -11.76 -12.76
C LEU A 169 15.31 -11.31 -14.17
N LEU A 170 15.31 -9.99 -14.41
CA LEU A 170 15.14 -9.42 -15.74
C LEU A 170 16.47 -8.80 -16.20
N ASP A 171 17.10 -9.41 -17.20
CA ASP A 171 18.21 -8.78 -17.94
C ASP A 171 17.67 -8.10 -19.20
N LEU A 172 17.90 -6.80 -19.30
CA LEU A 172 17.42 -5.96 -20.40
C LEU A 172 18.23 -6.12 -21.71
N THR A 173 19.29 -6.91 -21.70
CA THR A 173 20.14 -7.20 -22.88
C THR A 173 19.94 -8.59 -23.47
N GLU A 174 19.27 -9.48 -22.74
CA GLU A 174 18.98 -10.85 -23.16
C GLU A 174 17.65 -10.93 -23.96
N GLU A 175 17.37 -12.13 -24.48
CA GLU A 175 16.07 -12.41 -25.11
C GLU A 175 14.96 -12.34 -24.05
N VAL A 176 13.89 -11.61 -24.38
CA VAL A 176 12.78 -11.38 -23.44
C VAL A 176 12.01 -12.68 -23.22
N PRO A 177 11.90 -13.18 -21.97
CA PRO A 177 11.14 -14.39 -21.68
C PRO A 177 9.65 -14.26 -22.03
N SER A 178 8.98 -15.38 -22.31
CA SER A 178 7.56 -15.37 -22.74
C SER A 178 6.59 -14.80 -21.71
N TYR A 179 6.90 -14.93 -20.42
CA TYR A 179 6.11 -14.38 -19.31
C TYR A 179 6.35 -12.87 -19.08
N ILE A 180 7.16 -12.23 -19.93
CA ILE A 180 7.36 -10.78 -19.94
C ILE A 180 6.66 -10.18 -21.14
N ASN A 181 5.71 -9.29 -20.86
CA ASN A 181 5.12 -8.45 -21.87
C ASN A 181 6.02 -7.23 -22.13
N LEU A 182 6.49 -7.11 -23.38
CA LEU A 182 7.28 -5.99 -23.87
C LEU A 182 6.40 -5.04 -24.68
N PHE A 183 6.05 -3.90 -24.09
CA PHE A 183 5.31 -2.85 -24.79
C PHE A 183 6.27 -1.80 -25.36
N GLN A 184 6.24 -1.63 -26.68
CA GLN A 184 7.02 -0.60 -27.36
C GLN A 184 6.20 0.70 -27.47
N MET A 185 6.60 1.74 -26.74
CA MET A 185 5.94 3.06 -26.83
C MET A 185 6.36 3.79 -28.11
N ASP A 186 7.65 3.72 -28.44
CA ASP A 186 8.24 4.23 -29.69
C ASP A 186 9.54 3.48 -30.03
N SER A 187 10.31 3.95 -31.01
CA SER A 187 11.55 3.28 -31.44
C SER A 187 12.61 3.10 -30.34
N GLN A 188 12.57 3.90 -29.28
CA GLN A 188 13.59 3.99 -28.23
C GLN A 188 13.05 3.72 -26.83
N ASN A 189 11.73 3.80 -26.63
CA ASN A 189 11.07 3.63 -25.33
C ASN A 189 10.32 2.30 -25.23
N TYR A 190 10.68 1.51 -24.23
CA TYR A 190 10.15 0.17 -23.98
C TYR A 190 9.65 0.04 -22.54
N ILE A 191 8.57 -0.69 -22.33
CA ILE A 191 8.05 -1.05 -21.00
C ILE A 191 8.04 -2.57 -20.87
N TYR A 192 8.65 -3.07 -19.80
CA TYR A 192 8.68 -4.48 -19.43
C TYR A 192 7.76 -4.68 -18.23
N THR A 193 6.84 -5.62 -18.36
CA THR A 193 5.87 -6.01 -17.33
C THR A 193 5.70 -7.53 -17.34
N ILE A 194 5.30 -8.14 -16.22
CA ILE A 194 4.89 -9.57 -16.24
C ILE A 194 3.60 -9.71 -17.05
N GLU A 195 3.48 -10.76 -17.85
CA GLU A 195 2.23 -11.09 -18.54
C GLU A 195 1.09 -11.27 -17.53
N PHE A 196 -0.12 -10.81 -17.86
CA PHE A 196 -1.28 -10.90 -16.97
C PHE A 196 -1.51 -12.29 -16.37
N CYS A 197 -1.40 -13.36 -17.17
CA CYS A 197 -1.61 -14.73 -16.71
C CYS A 197 -0.59 -15.16 -15.63
N ASP A 198 0.63 -14.64 -15.72
CA ASP A 198 1.74 -14.95 -14.82
C ASP A 198 1.85 -13.93 -13.66
N SER A 199 1.14 -12.81 -13.73
CA SER A 199 1.19 -11.73 -12.72
C SER A 199 0.71 -12.15 -11.32
N PHE A 200 0.04 -13.29 -11.21
CA PHE A 200 -0.37 -13.89 -9.94
C PHE A 200 0.66 -14.86 -9.37
N SER A 201 1.75 -15.13 -10.07
CA SER A 201 2.78 -16.09 -9.65
C SER A 201 4.20 -15.53 -9.76
N LEU A 202 4.41 -14.49 -10.56
CA LEU A 202 5.72 -13.88 -10.79
C LEU A 202 5.68 -12.37 -10.57
N TYR A 203 6.82 -11.80 -10.20
CA TYR A 203 7.06 -10.36 -10.26
C TYR A 203 8.51 -10.08 -10.67
N ILE A 204 8.77 -8.93 -11.31
CA ILE A 204 10.14 -8.51 -11.62
C ILE A 204 10.84 -8.10 -10.32
N GLY A 205 11.79 -8.92 -9.86
CA GLY A 205 12.59 -8.65 -8.66
C GLY A 205 13.82 -7.85 -9.02
N THR A 206 14.87 -8.55 -9.44
CA THR A 206 16.18 -7.97 -9.79
C THR A 206 16.21 -7.54 -11.25
N VAL A 207 16.77 -6.37 -11.52
CA VAL A 207 16.92 -5.81 -12.87
C VAL A 207 18.40 -5.65 -13.21
N LYS A 208 18.80 -6.12 -14.39
CA LYS A 208 20.17 -6.01 -14.94
C LYS A 208 20.18 -5.40 -16.34
N TYR A 209 21.34 -4.88 -16.71
CA TYR A 209 21.67 -4.51 -18.08
C TYR A 209 23.02 -5.14 -18.44
N GLY A 210 22.97 -6.38 -18.96
CA GLY A 210 24.13 -7.23 -19.11
C GLY A 210 24.75 -7.52 -17.75
N GLU A 211 26.06 -7.29 -17.62
CA GLU A 211 26.78 -7.53 -16.37
C GLU A 211 26.46 -6.51 -15.25
N ASN A 212 25.79 -5.40 -15.57
CA ASN A 212 25.54 -4.32 -14.62
C ASN A 212 24.23 -4.53 -13.86
N LEU A 213 24.31 -4.50 -12.52
CA LEU A 213 23.13 -4.45 -11.67
C LEU A 213 22.48 -3.07 -11.77
N VAL A 214 21.18 -3.04 -12.06
CA VAL A 214 20.39 -1.80 -12.07
C VAL A 214 19.62 -1.66 -10.76
N GLU A 215 18.93 -2.71 -10.34
CA GLU A 215 18.15 -2.73 -9.09
C GLU A 215 18.13 -4.13 -8.49
N GLU A 216 18.36 -4.23 -7.18
CA GLU A 216 18.24 -5.48 -6.41
C GLU A 216 16.78 -5.75 -6.00
N ASN A 217 16.44 -7.01 -5.74
CA ASN A 217 15.13 -7.37 -5.20
C ASN A 217 15.02 -6.95 -3.72
N GLU A 218 14.14 -5.99 -3.42
CA GLU A 218 13.98 -5.43 -2.07
C GLU A 218 12.88 -6.10 -1.22
N GLY A 219 12.27 -7.20 -1.70
CA GLY A 219 11.17 -7.88 -1.00
C GLY A 219 9.86 -7.06 -1.01
N ASP A 220 8.76 -7.68 -0.59
CA ASP A 220 7.45 -7.02 -0.45
C ASP A 220 6.90 -6.34 -1.72
N ILE A 221 7.27 -6.85 -2.90
CA ILE A 221 6.83 -6.35 -4.20
C ILE A 221 5.61 -7.14 -4.67
N ILE A 222 4.52 -6.44 -4.98
CA ILE A 222 3.36 -7.01 -5.68
C ILE A 222 3.61 -7.02 -7.18
N GLN A 223 4.07 -5.88 -7.71
CA GLN A 223 4.28 -5.68 -9.14
C GLN A 223 5.42 -4.69 -9.35
N LYS A 224 6.20 -4.91 -10.41
CA LYS A 224 7.21 -3.96 -10.88
C LYS A 224 7.12 -3.82 -12.39
N ALA A 225 7.18 -2.59 -12.88
CA ALA A 225 7.33 -2.26 -14.28
C ALA A 225 8.69 -1.61 -14.51
N VAL A 226 9.37 -1.97 -15.60
CA VAL A 226 10.66 -1.39 -15.98
C VAL A 226 10.51 -0.65 -17.29
N ILE A 227 10.81 0.64 -17.28
CA ILE A 227 10.75 1.53 -18.45
C ILE A 227 12.18 1.83 -18.87
N VAL A 228 12.49 1.57 -20.13
CA VAL A 228 13.83 1.74 -20.70
C VAL A 228 13.77 2.75 -21.83
N ASP A 229 14.50 3.85 -21.67
CA ASP A 229 14.74 4.85 -22.69
C ASP A 229 16.14 4.62 -23.28
N LYS A 230 16.20 4.14 -24.52
CA LYS A 230 17.45 3.86 -25.25
C LYS A 230 18.03 5.07 -25.98
N ASN A 231 17.51 6.28 -25.73
CA ASN A 231 18.07 7.50 -26.31
C ASN A 231 19.44 7.83 -25.71
N GLY A 232 20.51 7.51 -26.42
CA GLY A 232 21.87 7.89 -26.06
C GLY A 232 22.85 6.73 -26.20
N VAL A 233 24.05 6.91 -25.62
CA VAL A 233 25.07 5.85 -25.58
C VAL A 233 24.69 4.75 -24.60
N TYR A 234 24.10 5.15 -23.46
CA TYR A 234 23.59 4.25 -22.43
C TYR A 234 22.12 4.55 -22.18
N PRO A 235 21.30 3.52 -21.90
CA PRO A 235 19.89 3.73 -21.64
C PRO A 235 19.67 4.39 -20.29
N LYS A 236 18.58 5.14 -20.19
CA LYS A 236 18.03 5.57 -18.89
C LYS A 236 16.97 4.57 -18.49
N ILE A 237 17.03 4.09 -17.25
CA ILE A 237 16.10 3.09 -16.75
C ILE A 237 15.28 3.70 -15.63
N LYS A 238 13.98 3.47 -15.68
CA LYS A 238 13.04 3.87 -14.64
C LYS A 238 12.27 2.64 -14.18
N THR A 239 12.19 2.42 -12.87
CA THR A 239 11.36 1.37 -12.30
C THR A 239 10.18 1.98 -11.57
N ILE A 240 9.02 1.31 -11.67
CA ILE A 240 7.82 1.61 -10.92
C ILE A 240 7.46 0.34 -10.17
N THR A 241 7.59 0.39 -8.84
CA THR A 241 7.36 -0.74 -7.95
C THR A 241 6.13 -0.47 -7.10
N TYR A 242 5.25 -1.45 -7.01
CA TYR A 242 4.07 -1.47 -6.15
C TYR A 242 4.30 -2.45 -5.02
N GLN A 243 4.24 -1.96 -3.78
CA GLN A 243 4.56 -2.73 -2.59
C GLN A 243 3.32 -3.27 -1.88
N THR A 244 3.51 -4.28 -1.04
CA THR A 244 2.45 -4.94 -0.26
C THR A 244 1.78 -4.01 0.76
N ASP A 245 2.47 -3.00 1.25
CA ASP A 245 1.91 -1.99 2.15
C ASP A 245 1.05 -0.93 1.44
N GLY A 246 0.93 -1.03 0.11
CA GLY A 246 0.28 -0.04 -0.72
C GLY A 246 1.10 1.24 -0.86
N MET A 247 2.43 1.14 -0.96
CA MET A 247 3.27 2.23 -1.47
C MET A 247 3.61 2.03 -2.95
N GLN A 248 3.75 3.12 -3.68
CA GLN A 248 4.34 3.13 -5.01
C GLN A 248 5.71 3.82 -4.96
N LEU A 249 6.74 3.12 -5.39
CA LEU A 249 8.10 3.63 -5.49
C LEU A 249 8.47 3.81 -6.95
N GLU A 250 8.89 5.02 -7.30
CA GLU A 250 9.43 5.35 -8.62
C GLU A 250 10.91 5.66 -8.49
N ARG A 251 11.76 4.95 -9.23
CA ARG A 251 13.22 5.16 -9.21
C ARG A 251 13.75 5.36 -10.60
N LYS A 252 14.80 6.19 -10.73
CA LYS A 252 15.49 6.43 -11.99
C LYS A 252 16.97 6.11 -11.85
N TYR A 253 17.51 5.51 -12.90
CA TYR A 253 18.86 5.02 -12.97
C TYR A 253 19.53 5.52 -14.25
N GLU A 254 20.78 5.98 -14.10
CA GLU A 254 21.64 6.40 -15.19
C GLU A 254 23.00 5.71 -15.06
N PHE A 255 23.65 5.46 -16.20
CA PHE A 255 24.97 4.84 -16.24
C PHE A 255 26.07 5.87 -16.01
N ILE A 256 26.74 5.80 -14.86
CA ILE A 256 27.72 6.78 -14.38
C ILE A 256 28.89 6.02 -13.77
N ASP A 257 30.11 6.32 -14.19
CA ASP A 257 31.35 5.66 -13.72
C ASP A 257 31.32 4.13 -13.87
N GLU A 258 30.89 3.65 -15.05
CA GLU A 258 30.83 2.22 -15.40
C GLU A 258 29.76 1.39 -14.64
N GLU A 259 28.86 2.02 -13.91
CA GLU A 259 27.76 1.34 -13.20
C GLU A 259 26.44 2.11 -13.30
N PHE A 260 25.30 1.43 -13.10
CA PHE A 260 24.01 2.13 -12.96
C PHE A 260 23.86 2.68 -11.55
N LYS A 261 23.64 3.99 -11.45
CA LYS A 261 23.40 4.68 -10.17
C LYS A 261 21.96 5.17 -10.11
N ARG A 262 21.32 4.97 -8.96
CA ARG A 262 20.02 5.59 -8.65
C ARG A 262 20.21 7.10 -8.52
N VAL A 263 19.62 7.86 -9.45
CA VAL A 263 19.73 9.33 -9.52
C VAL A 263 18.52 10.07 -8.96
N ASP A 264 17.38 9.39 -8.86
CA ASP A 264 16.12 9.95 -8.34
C ASP A 264 15.27 8.83 -7.71
N GLU A 265 14.52 9.18 -6.66
CA GLU A 265 13.56 8.31 -5.99
C GLU A 265 12.35 9.15 -5.54
N GLN A 266 11.16 8.67 -5.88
CA GLN A 266 9.90 9.30 -5.50
C GLN A 266 8.98 8.26 -4.87
N ILE A 267 8.52 8.56 -3.67
CA ILE A 267 7.50 7.79 -2.97
C ILE A 267 6.15 8.45 -3.24
N LYS A 268 5.19 7.67 -3.69
CA LYS A 268 3.82 8.12 -3.93
C LYS A 268 2.87 7.28 -3.10
N ASP A 269 1.93 7.95 -2.44
CA ASP A 269 0.79 7.25 -1.86
C ASP A 269 0.05 6.53 -2.98
N PHE A 270 -0.19 5.24 -2.76
CA PHE A 270 -0.72 4.39 -3.80
C PHE A 270 -2.16 4.76 -4.14
N VAL A 271 -2.37 4.90 -5.43
CA VAL A 271 -3.67 4.74 -6.06
C VAL A 271 -3.52 3.47 -6.87
N PHE A 272 -4.12 2.35 -6.44
CA PHE A 272 -4.26 1.17 -7.30
C PHE A 272 -4.89 1.69 -8.60
N THR A 273 -4.35 1.29 -9.74
CA THR A 273 -4.92 1.65 -11.05
C THR A 273 -5.36 0.40 -11.82
N GLY A 274 -5.39 -0.74 -11.13
CA GLY A 274 -5.47 -2.07 -11.75
C GLY A 274 -4.08 -2.65 -12.00
N LEU A 275 -4.03 -3.98 -12.00
CA LEU A 275 -2.93 -4.73 -12.64
C LEU A 275 -3.04 -4.43 -14.15
N PHE A 276 -2.03 -3.76 -14.71
CA PHE A 276 -1.93 -3.51 -16.16
C PHE A 276 -1.76 -4.81 -16.94
#